data_AF-A0A432TWI8-F1
#
_entry.id   AF-A0A432TWI8-F1
#
_cell.length_a   1.000
_cell.length_b   1.000
_cell.length_c   1.000
_cell.angle_alpha   90.00
_cell.angle_beta   90.00
_cell.angle_gamma   90.00
#
_symmetry.space_group_name_H-M   'P 1'
#
loop_
_entity.id
_entity.type
_entity.pdbx_description
1 polymer ?
#
loop_
_entity_poly.entity_id
_entity_poly.type
_entity_poly.pdbx_seq_one_letter_code
_entity_poly.pdbx_strand_id
1 'polypeptide(L)' 'MLKSKKIILSLVAPFFFLILGSCGDESYENRYIYDDQDRLYQEKYETPSEDKRVEYIYDSNGNIITVRMN' A
#
# COMPACT_ATOMS: atom_id res chain seq x y z
N MET A 1 68.10 10.44 6.43
CA MET A 1 67.40 9.20 6.84
C MET A 1 65.95 9.52 7.17
N LEU A 2 65.04 9.34 6.21
CA LEU A 2 63.61 9.60 6.38
C LEU A 2 62.95 8.30 6.86
N LYS A 3 62.46 8.25 8.11
CA LYS A 3 61.72 7.09 8.64
C LYS A 3 60.36 7.02 7.95
N SER A 4 60.19 6.05 7.06
CA SER A 4 58.90 5.70 6.46
C SER A 4 57.97 5.14 7.54
N LYS A 5 56.94 5.92 7.90
CA LYS A 5 55.86 5.45 8.78
C LYS A 5 54.93 4.55 7.96
N LYS A 6 54.95 3.26 8.25
CA LYS A 6 54.00 2.28 7.71
C LYS A 6 52.62 2.63 8.27
N ILE A 7 51.74 3.18 7.44
CA ILE A 7 50.33 3.37 7.81
C ILE A 7 49.69 1.99 7.70
N ILE A 8 49.45 1.37 8.85
CA ILE A 8 48.70 0.13 8.97
C ILE A 8 47.25 0.44 8.60
N LEU A 9 46.74 -0.27 7.60
CA LEU A 9 45.36 -0.25 7.13
C LEU A 9 44.44 -0.64 8.29
N SER A 10 43.82 0.36 8.93
CA SER A 10 42.90 0.12 10.04
C SER A 10 41.56 -0.34 9.49
N LEU A 11 41.26 -1.62 9.73
CA LEU A 11 39.99 -2.29 9.44
C LEU A 11 38.90 -1.70 10.36
N VAL A 12 38.39 -0.53 10.00
CA VAL A 12 37.14 0.01 10.55
C VAL A 12 36.33 0.44 9.35
N ALA A 13 35.74 -0.54 8.68
CA ALA A 13 34.42 -0.31 8.11
C ALA A 13 33.47 -0.38 9.31
N PRO A 14 33.02 0.76 9.89
CA PRO A 14 31.88 0.67 10.76
C PRO A 14 30.75 0.17 9.87
N PHE A 15 30.32 -1.06 10.15
CA PHE A 15 29.02 -1.61 9.81
C PHE A 15 27.96 -0.56 10.20
N PHE A 16 27.69 0.37 9.29
CA PHE A 16 26.64 1.36 9.42
C PHE A 16 25.75 1.27 8.18
N PHE A 17 25.31 0.04 7.91
CA PHE A 17 24.12 -0.23 7.11
C PHE A 17 23.02 -0.66 8.08
N LEU A 18 22.55 0.32 8.85
CA LEU A 18 21.41 0.26 9.78
C LEU A 18 20.82 1.66 9.65
N ILE A 19 19.68 1.92 9.05
CA ILE A 19 18.50 1.12 8.76
C ILE A 19 17.95 1.79 7.49
N LEU A 20 17.77 1.06 6.39
CA LEU A 20 16.84 1.49 5.35
C LEU A 20 15.47 1.40 6.01
N GLY A 21 15.05 2.49 6.67
CA GLY A 21 13.71 2.57 7.23
C GLY A 21 12.78 2.31 6.06
N SER A 22 12.01 1.23 6.12
CA SER A 22 10.97 1.02 5.14
C SER A 22 10.07 2.24 5.23
N CYS A 23 10.14 3.12 4.23
CA CYS A 23 9.01 3.97 3.95
C CYS A 23 7.94 2.97 3.54
N GLY A 24 7.01 2.65 4.45
CA GLY A 24 5.91 1.77 4.14
C GLY A 24 5.18 2.39 2.96
N ASP A 25 5.24 1.73 1.80
CA ASP A 25 4.37 2.06 0.68
C ASP A 25 3.00 1.50 1.05
N GLU A 26 2.31 2.23 1.94
CA GLU A 26 0.91 1.95 2.20
C GLU A 26 0.14 2.49 0.99
N SER A 27 -0.01 1.64 -0.02
CA SER A 27 -0.88 1.94 -1.15
C SER A 27 -2.33 1.78 -0.71
N TYR A 28 -3.11 2.84 -0.88
CA TYR A 28 -4.56 2.83 -0.70
C TYR A 28 -5.20 2.81 -2.09
N GLU A 29 -5.94 1.75 -2.41
CA GLU A 29 -6.68 1.64 -3.67
C GLU A 29 -8.19 1.63 -3.41
N ASN A 30 -8.89 2.57 -4.04
CA ASN A 30 -10.36 2.56 -4.10
C ASN A 30 -10.79 2.24 -5.52
N ARG A 31 -11.68 1.26 -5.67
CA ARG A 31 -12.23 0.85 -6.97
C ARG A 31 -13.75 0.92 -6.96
N TYR A 32 -14.28 1.55 -8.00
CA TYR A 32 -15.71 1.68 -8.25
C TYR A 32 -16.08 0.88 -9.49
N ILE A 33 -17.07 0.01 -9.35
CA ILE A 33 -17.61 -0.80 -10.45
C ILE A 33 -19.06 -0.38 -10.66
N TYR A 34 -19.41 -0.12 -11.91
CA TYR A 34 -20.75 0.31 -12.30
C TYR A 34 -21.47 -0.80 -13.06
N ASP A 35 -22.79 -0.81 -12.96
CA ASP A 35 -23.64 -1.69 -13.77
C ASP A 35 -23.85 -1.13 -15.19
N ASP A 36 -24.65 -1.84 -16.00
CA ASP A 36 -24.98 -1.47 -17.38
C ASP A 36 -25.84 -0.20 -17.51
N GLN A 37 -26.35 0.31 -16.39
CA GLN A 37 -27.11 1.55 -16.30
C GLN A 37 -26.28 2.70 -15.69
N ASP A 38 -24.95 2.53 -15.61
CA ASP A 38 -24.00 3.48 -15.00
C ASP A 38 -24.28 3.78 -13.51
N ARG A 39 -24.90 2.84 -12.78
CA ARG A 39 -25.13 2.95 -11.33
C ARG A 39 -24.02 2.24 -10.57
N LEU A 40 -23.68 2.75 -9.38
CA LEU A 40 -22.63 2.15 -8.56
C LEU A 40 -23.04 0.75 -8.08
N TYR A 41 -22.42 -0.30 -8.62
CA TYR A 41 -22.70 -1.69 -8.27
C TYR A 41 -21.86 -2.16 -7.09
N GLN A 42 -20.57 -1.79 -7.08
CA GLN A 42 -19.64 -2.21 -6.04
C GLN A 42 -18.58 -1.15 -5.77
N GLU A 43 -18.25 -0.99 -4.49
CA GLU A 43 -17.09 -0.24 -4.02
C GLU A 43 -16.12 -1.19 -3.30
N LYS A 44 -14.85 -1.15 -3.69
CA LYS A 44 -13.78 -1.90 -3.04
C LYS A 44 -12.76 -0.91 -2.46
N TYR A 45 -12.41 -1.11 -1.19
CA TYR A 45 -11.36 -0.39 -0.50
C TYR A 45 -10.27 -1.39 -0.11
N GLU A 46 -9.07 -1.19 -0.63
CA GLU A 46 -7.92 -2.05 -0.35
C GLU A 46 -6.81 -1.24 0.29
N THR A 47 -6.45 -1.64 1.50
CA THR A 47 -5.33 -1.14 2.28
C THR A 47 -4.44 -2.32 2.68
N PRO A 48 -3.18 -2.10 3.10
CA PRO A 48 -2.31 -3.20 3.55
C PRO A 48 -2.87 -4.03 4.71
N SER A 49 -3.78 -3.45 5.51
CA SER A 49 -4.36 -4.07 6.70
C SER A 49 -5.82 -4.49 6.56
N GLU A 50 -6.50 -4.06 5.50
CA GLU A 50 -7.95 -4.18 5.38
C GLU A 50 -8.38 -4.21 3.91
N ASP A 51 -9.17 -5.22 3.54
CA ASP A 51 -9.92 -5.28 2.28
C ASP A 51 -11.40 -5.22 2.65
N LYS A 52 -12.08 -4.16 2.23
CA LYS A 52 -13.51 -3.94 2.44
C LYS A 52 -14.22 -3.92 1.10
N ARG A 53 -15.37 -4.58 1.05
CA ARG A 53 -16.24 -4.54 -0.12
C ARG A 53 -17.66 -4.14 0.26
N VAL A 54 -18.20 -3.18 -0.48
CA VAL A 54 -19.61 -2.78 -0.41
C VAL A 54 -20.28 -3.12 -1.73
N GLU A 55 -21.41 -3.82 -1.68
CA GLU A 55 -22.23 -4.14 -2.85
C GLU A 55 -23.62 -3.51 -2.73
N TYR A 56 -24.10 -2.94 -3.84
CA TYR A 56 -25.38 -2.27 -3.94
C TYR A 56 -26.30 -3.04 -4.88
N ILE A 57 -27.53 -3.29 -4.43
CA ILE A 57 -28.57 -3.95 -5.23
C ILE A 57 -29.71 -2.96 -5.43
N TYR A 58 -30.08 -2.75 -6.69
CA TYR A 58 -31.14 -1.84 -7.10
C TYR A 58 -32.37 -2.61 -7.57
N ASP A 59 -33.55 -2.02 -7.36
CA ASP A 59 -34.76 -2.43 -8.08
C ASP A 59 -34.76 -1.88 -9.52
N SER A 60 -35.81 -2.24 -10.27
CA SER A 60 -36.00 -1.79 -11.65
C SER A 60 -36.21 -0.27 -11.79
N ASN A 61 -36.58 0.41 -10.70
CA ASN A 61 -36.81 1.86 -10.69
C ASN A 61 -35.54 2.63 -10.28
N GLY A 62 -34.46 1.94 -9.91
CA GLY A 62 -33.21 2.54 -9.47
C GLY A 62 -33.15 2.84 -7.97
N ASN A 63 -34.07 2.30 -7.16
CA ASN A 63 -33.97 2.41 -5.70
C ASN A 63 -33.04 1.32 -5.16
N ILE A 64 -32.22 1.67 -4.16
CA ILE A 64 -31.40 0.68 -3.45
C ILE A 64 -32.31 -0.17 -2.55
N ILE A 65 -32.34 -1.47 -2.79
CA ILE A 65 -33.08 -2.44 -1.97
C ILE A 65 -32.18 -3.23 -1.03
N THR A 66 -30.86 -3.25 -1.26
CA THR A 66 -29.90 -3.92 -0.36
C THR A 66 -28.54 -3.26 -0.46
N VAL A 67 -27.87 -3.13 0.69
CA VAL A 67 -26.44 -2.83 0.81
C VAL A 67 -25.79 -3.97 1.59
N ARG A 68 -24.74 -4.57 1.03
CA ARG A 68 -23.97 -5.64 1.69
C ARG A 68 -22.56 -5.14 1.95
N MET A 69 -22.06 -5.38 3.16
CA MET A 69 -20.66 -5.15 3.53
C MET A 69 -20.03 -6.51 3.82
N ASN A 70 -18.94 -6.80 3.12
CA ASN A 70 -18.10 -7.98 3.33
C ASN A 70 -16.69 -7.57 3.72
#